data_AF-A0A9P7G286-F1
#
_entry.id   AF-A0A9P7G286-F1
#
_cell.length_a   1.000
_cell.length_b   1.000
_cell.length_c   1.000
_cell.angle_alpha   90.00
_cell.angle_beta   90.00
_cell.angle_gamma   90.00
#
_symmetry.space_group_name_H-M   'P 1'
#
loop_
_entity.id
_entity.type
_entity.pdbx_description
1 polymer ?
#
loop_
_entity_poly.entity_id
_entity_poly.type
_entity_poly.pdbx_seq_one_letter_code
_entity_poly.pdbx_strand_id
1 'polypeptide(L)'
;MWDSYLSSSWPPWKNTTAISPFQAKAAPHMIRNYLFNGYRRLGGELIFWIIPFATGFGIYSWAKKYDAHQHSKAGQIASGEHH
;
A
#
# COMPACT_ATOMS: atom_id res chain seq x y z
N MET A 1 21.13 22.75 -28.07
CA MET A 1 22.25 21.92 -27.57
C MET A 1 21.77 20.79 -26.68
N TRP A 2 20.83 21.01 -25.76
CA TRP A 2 20.31 19.98 -24.85
C TRP A 2 19.38 18.95 -25.51
N ASP A 3 18.54 19.36 -26.46
CA ASP A 3 17.61 18.45 -27.15
C ASP A 3 18.30 17.34 -27.97
N SER A 4 19.49 17.63 -28.51
CA SER A 4 20.30 16.65 -29.23
C SER A 4 20.91 15.57 -28.33
N TYR A 5 21.17 15.88 -27.05
CA TYR A 5 21.64 14.88 -26.07
C TYR A 5 20.50 13.95 -25.64
N LEU A 6 19.27 14.45 -25.53
CA LEU A 6 18.11 13.62 -25.22
C LEU A 6 17.74 12.72 -26.40
N SER A 7 17.93 13.19 -27.63
CA SER A 7 17.73 12.42 -28.85
C SER A 7 18.70 11.25 -29.03
N SER A 8 19.94 11.35 -28.52
CA SER A 8 20.94 10.26 -28.67
C SER A 8 20.65 9.03 -27.79
N SER A 9 19.79 9.19 -26.77
CA SER A 9 19.39 8.10 -25.87
C SER A 9 18.39 7.13 -26.49
N TRP A 10 17.80 7.48 -27.64
CA TRP A 10 16.80 6.66 -28.31
C TRP A 10 17.44 5.73 -29.35
N PRO A 11 17.09 4.44 -29.36
CA PRO A 11 17.51 3.53 -30.41
C PRO A 11 17.04 4.04 -31.79
N PRO A 12 17.89 3.97 -32.83
CA PRO A 12 17.60 4.58 -34.14
C PRO A 12 16.39 3.97 -34.87
N TRP A 13 15.86 2.83 -34.41
CA TRP A 13 14.67 2.16 -34.96
C TRP A 13 13.36 2.45 -34.21
N LYS A 14 13.36 3.29 -33.17
CA LYS A 14 12.12 3.65 -32.44
C LYS A 14 11.34 4.73 -33.18
N ASN A 15 10.09 4.43 -33.51
CA ASN A 15 9.09 5.39 -33.96
C ASN A 15 7.99 5.56 -32.89
N THR A 16 7.84 6.78 -32.36
CA THR A 16 6.77 7.11 -31.40
C THR A 16 5.61 7.75 -32.15
N THR A 17 4.43 7.13 -32.07
CA THR A 17 3.19 7.67 -32.66
C THR A 17 2.30 8.23 -31.56
N ALA A 18 1.84 9.46 -31.71
CA ALA A 18 0.88 10.10 -30.80
C ALA A 18 -0.29 10.70 -31.61
N ILE A 19 -1.48 10.68 -31.02
CA ILE A 19 -2.68 11.34 -31.58
C ILE A 19 -2.78 12.74 -30.95
N SER A 20 -3.24 13.74 -31.72
CA SER A 20 -3.46 15.09 -31.19
C SER A 20 -4.44 15.05 -30.00
N PRO A 21 -4.17 15.77 -28.90
CA PRO A 21 -5.07 15.80 -27.75
C PRO A 21 -6.45 16.37 -28.09
N PHE A 22 -6.55 17.21 -29.13
CA PHE A 22 -7.82 17.74 -29.63
C PHE A 22 -8.65 16.70 -30.40
N GLN A 23 -8.03 15.58 -30.80
CA GLN A 23 -8.69 14.47 -31.49
C GLN A 23 -9.05 13.32 -30.51
N ALA A 24 -8.45 13.28 -29.33
CA ALA A 24 -8.70 12.25 -28.32
C ALA A 24 -9.76 12.70 -27.30
N LYS A 25 -10.48 11.73 -26.70
CA LYS A 25 -11.34 11.99 -25.54
C LYS A 25 -10.45 12.29 -24.32
N ALA A 26 -10.89 13.21 -23.45
CA ALA A 26 -10.11 13.62 -22.28
C ALA A 26 -9.96 12.52 -21.21
N ALA A 27 -11.00 11.71 -20.98
CA ALA A 27 -11.03 10.69 -19.92
C ALA A 27 -11.68 9.36 -20.37
N PRO A 28 -11.22 8.75 -21.48
CA PRO A 28 -11.80 7.51 -21.97
C PRO A 28 -11.56 6.42 -20.92
N HIS A 29 -12.64 5.77 -20.48
CA HIS A 29 -12.58 4.59 -19.61
C HIS A 29 -11.91 4.83 -18.25
N MET A 30 -11.88 6.08 -17.79
CA MET A 30 -11.18 6.48 -16.57
C MET A 30 -11.60 5.62 -15.37
N ILE A 31 -12.90 5.41 -15.15
CA ILE A 31 -13.40 4.65 -13.99
C ILE A 31 -12.95 3.18 -14.03
N ARG A 32 -13.22 2.46 -15.13
CA ARG A 32 -12.85 1.04 -15.22
C ARG A 32 -11.33 0.86 -15.14
N ASN A 33 -10.57 1.72 -15.85
CA ASN A 33 -9.11 1.62 -15.86
C ASN A 33 -8.54 1.98 -14.49
N TYR A 34 -9.09 2.97 -13.81
CA TYR A 34 -8.67 3.35 -12.47
C TYR A 34 -8.94 2.24 -11.46
N LEU A 35 -10.13 1.62 -11.51
CA LEU A 35 -10.49 0.53 -10.60
C LEU A 35 -9.59 -0.69 -10.80
N PHE A 36 -9.47 -1.19 -12.04
CA PHE A 36 -8.68 -2.40 -12.31
C PHE A 36 -7.18 -2.19 -12.13
N ASN A 37 -6.64 -1.04 -12.55
CA ASN A 37 -5.24 -0.72 -12.29
C ASN A 37 -4.97 -0.42 -10.82
N GLY A 38 -5.92 0.21 -10.13
CA GLY A 38 -5.86 0.47 -8.70
C GLY A 38 -5.79 -0.84 -7.92
N TYR A 39 -6.72 -1.76 -8.16
CA TYR A 39 -6.72 -3.09 -7.54
C TYR A 39 -5.42 -3.85 -7.79
N ARG A 40 -4.95 -3.89 -9.05
CA ARG A 40 -3.69 -4.57 -9.39
C ARG A 40 -2.48 -3.96 -8.69
N ARG A 41 -2.41 -2.62 -8.60
CA ARG A 41 -1.29 -1.92 -7.96
C ARG A 41 -1.32 -2.06 -6.44
N LEU A 42 -2.48 -1.86 -5.83
CA LEU A 42 -2.65 -2.02 -4.39
C LEU A 42 -2.44 -3.48 -3.97
N GLY A 43 -2.93 -4.43 -4.76
CA GLY A 43 -2.79 -5.86 -4.51
C GLY A 43 -1.32 -6.32 -4.43
N GLY A 44 -0.44 -5.78 -5.27
CA GLY A 44 0.99 -6.08 -5.21
C GLY A 44 1.68 -5.60 -3.92
N GLU A 45 1.13 -4.56 -3.29
CA GLU A 45 1.70 -3.96 -2.08
C GLU A 45 1.02 -4.41 -0.79
N LEU A 46 -0.13 -5.09 -0.87
CA LEU A 46 -0.96 -5.42 0.29
C LEU A 46 -0.19 -6.14 1.39
N ILE A 47 0.70 -7.06 1.04
CA ILE A 47 1.48 -7.83 2.02
C ILE A 47 2.37 -6.91 2.86
N PHE A 48 3.04 -5.94 2.22
CA PHE A 48 3.92 -4.99 2.90
C PHE A 48 3.16 -4.06 3.85
N TRP A 49 1.88 -3.81 3.60
CA TRP A 49 1.03 -3.06 4.51
C TRP A 49 0.42 -3.94 5.60
N ILE A 50 -0.15 -5.09 5.24
CA ILE A 50 -0.89 -5.94 6.17
C ILE A 50 0.00 -6.47 7.28
N ILE A 51 1.23 -6.90 6.98
CA ILE A 51 2.13 -7.47 7.99
C ILE A 51 2.42 -6.49 9.14
N PRO A 52 2.95 -5.27 8.91
CA PRO A 52 3.23 -4.34 10.00
C PRO A 52 1.95 -3.86 10.69
N PHE A 53 0.86 -3.62 9.96
CA PHE A 53 -0.41 -3.20 10.57
C PHE A 53 -1.00 -4.29 11.47
N ALA A 54 -1.07 -5.53 11.00
CA ALA A 54 -1.56 -6.66 11.77
C ALA A 54 -0.68 -6.93 12.99
N THR A 55 0.65 -6.81 12.84
CA THR A 55 1.59 -6.97 13.95
C THR A 55 1.37 -5.89 15.02
N GLY A 56 1.37 -4.62 14.62
CA GLY A 56 1.15 -3.51 15.56
C GLY A 56 -0.19 -3.59 16.26
N PHE A 57 -1.27 -3.87 15.51
CA PHE A 57 -2.62 -4.00 16.06
C PHE A 57 -2.77 -5.23 16.96
N GLY A 58 -2.11 -6.33 16.60
CA GLY A 58 -2.07 -7.56 17.40
C GLY A 58 -1.40 -7.32 18.76
N ILE A 59 -0.21 -6.72 18.75
CA ILE A 59 0.52 -6.36 19.99
C ILE A 59 -0.32 -5.41 20.85
N TYR A 60 -0.88 -4.36 20.26
CA TYR A 60 -1.73 -3.41 20.98
C TYR A 60 -2.94 -4.07 21.65
N SER A 61 -3.63 -4.95 20.91
CA SER A 61 -4.82 -5.64 21.39
C SER A 61 -4.51 -6.63 22.51
N TRP A 62 -3.38 -7.33 22.40
CA TRP A 62 -2.89 -8.21 23.46
C TRP A 62 -2.51 -7.42 24.71
N ALA A 63 -1.70 -6.37 24.57
CA ALA A 63 -1.21 -5.57 25.70
C ALA A 63 -2.37 -4.98 26.51
N LYS A 64 -3.39 -4.42 25.84
CA LYS A 64 -4.57 -3.89 26.53
C LYS A 64 -5.35 -4.95 27.31
N LYS A 65 -5.53 -6.15 26.74
CA LYS A 65 -6.21 -7.25 27.42
C LYS A 65 -5.40 -7.76 28.62
N TYR A 66 -4.09 -7.84 28.46
CA TYR A 66 -3.18 -8.27 29.50
C TYR A 66 -3.17 -7.29 30.68
N ASP A 67 -3.04 -5.99 30.40
CA ASP A 67 -3.10 -4.93 31.40
C ASP A 67 -4.42 -4.95 32.19
N ALA A 68 -5.56 -5.04 31.48
CA ALA A 68 -6.86 -5.17 32.11
C ALA A 68 -6.99 -6.42 32.99
N HIS A 69 -6.36 -7.53 32.59
CA HIS A 69 -6.34 -8.75 33.39
C HIS A 69 -5.52 -8.58 34.67
N GLN A 70 -4.33 -7.98 34.59
CA GLN A 70 -3.47 -7.74 35.77
C GLN A 70 -4.14 -6.81 36.80
N HIS A 71 -4.90 -5.83 36.32
CA HIS A 71 -5.69 -4.94 37.19
C HIS A 71 -7.02 -5.53 37.67
N SER A 72 -7.37 -6.74 37.23
CA SER A 72 -8.58 -7.43 37.67
C SER A 72 -8.35 -8.24 38.96
N LYS A 73 -9.42 -8.50 39.73
CA LYS A 73 -9.36 -9.37 40.90
C LYS A 73 -8.81 -10.76 40.58
N ALA A 74 -9.20 -11.31 39.43
CA ALA A 74 -8.71 -12.61 38.96
C ALA A 74 -7.20 -12.59 38.71
N GLY A 75 -6.68 -11.50 38.12
CA GLY A 75 -5.24 -11.34 37.92
C GLY A 75 -4.48 -11.14 39.23
N GLN A 76 -5.05 -10.41 40.20
CA GLN A 76 -4.46 -10.25 41.53
C GLN A 76 -4.38 -11.59 42.28
N ILE A 77 -5.40 -12.44 42.19
CA ILE A 77 -5.39 -13.79 42.77
C ILE A 77 -4.35 -14.66 42.06
N ALA A 78 -4.36 -14.70 40.72
CA ALA A 78 -3.42 -15.51 39.95
C ALA A 78 -1.94 -15.07 40.13
N SER A 79 -1.70 -13.78 40.33
CA SER A 79 -0.37 -13.22 40.62
C SER A 79 0.05 -13.50 42.07
N GLY A 80 -0.89 -13.43 43.03
CA GLY A 80 -0.65 -13.71 44.44
C GLY A 80 -0.52 -15.20 44.79
N GLU A 81 -1.07 -16.11 43.98
CA GLU A 81 -0.91 -17.57 44.11
C GLU A 81 0.47 -18.08 43.67
N HIS A 82 1.24 -17.26 42.95
CA HIS A 82 2.57 -17.60 42.44
C HIS A 82 3.72 -17.15 43.37
N HIS A 83 3.40 -16.63 44.55
CA HIS A 83 4.35 -16.25 45.62
C HIS A 83 4.31 -17.24 46.79
#